data_AF-A0AB33XJM5-F1
#
_entry.id   AF-A0AB33XJM5-F1
#
_cell.length_a   1.000
_cell.length_b   1.000
_cell.length_c   1.000
_cell.angle_alpha   90.00
_cell.angle_beta   90.00
_cell.angle_gamma   90.00
#
_symmetry.space_group_name_H-M   'P 1'
#
loop_
_entity.id
_entity.type
_entity.pdbx_description
1 polymer ?
#
loop_
_entity_poly.entity_id
_entity_poly.type
_entity_poly.pdbx_seq_one_letter_code
_entity_poly.pdbx_strand_id
1 'polypeptide(L)' 'MDLESLRGFAYAFFTILFTLFLYAYIFSMYRKQKKGIVDYERYGYLALNDALEDELIEPRHKEVHDNGIKES' A
#
# COMPACT_ATOMS: atom_id res chain seq x y z
N MET A 1 -32.39 -11.06 -20.65
CA MET A 1 -30.91 -11.07 -20.75
C MET A 1 -30.49 -12.51 -20.61
N ASP A 2 -29.92 -13.08 -21.66
CA ASP A 2 -29.48 -14.48 -21.62
C ASP A 2 -28.15 -14.59 -20.85
N LEU A 3 -27.83 -15.80 -20.38
CA LEU A 3 -26.64 -16.04 -19.57
C LEU A 3 -25.35 -15.64 -20.31
N GLU A 4 -25.31 -15.86 -21.62
CA GLU A 4 -24.23 -15.44 -22.52
C GLU A 4 -24.03 -13.91 -22.50
N SER A 5 -25.13 -13.16 -22.64
CA SER A 5 -25.12 -11.69 -22.65
C SER A 5 -24.74 -11.12 -21.29
N LEU A 6 -25.21 -11.72 -20.19
CA LEU A 6 -24.85 -11.32 -18.83
C LEU A 6 -23.37 -11.54 -18.55
N ARG A 7 -22.80 -12.67 -19.01
CA ARG A 7 -21.37 -12.97 -18.89
C ARG A 7 -20.52 -11.93 -19.62
N GLY A 8 -20.86 -11.62 -20.87
CA GLY A 8 -20.15 -10.62 -21.67
C GLY A 8 -20.18 -9.23 -21.04
N PHE A 9 -21.36 -8.81 -20.56
CA PHE A 9 -21.52 -7.54 -19.84
C PHE A 9 -20.70 -7.50 -18.56
N ALA A 10 -20.77 -8.54 -17.72
CA ALA A 10 -20.02 -8.61 -16.47
C ALA A 10 -18.51 -8.53 -16.72
N TYR A 11 -17.99 -9.28 -17.71
CA TYR A 11 -16.58 -9.23 -18.05
C TYR A 11 -16.12 -7.82 -18.43
N ALA A 12 -16.85 -7.15 -19.33
CA ALA A 12 -16.52 -5.80 -19.75
C ALA A 12 -16.60 -4.79 -18.59
N PHE A 13 -17.67 -4.88 -17.78
CA PHE A 13 -17.88 -4.02 -16.62
C PHE A 13 -16.74 -4.15 -15.60
N PHE A 14 -16.41 -5.37 -15.19
CA PHE A 14 -15.34 -5.61 -14.22
C PHE A 14 -13.96 -5.23 -14.78
N THR A 15 -13.71 -5.47 -16.07
CA THR A 15 -12.46 -5.05 -16.72
C THR A 15 -12.29 -3.53 -16.64
N ILE A 16 -13.33 -2.76 -16.96
CA ILE A 16 -13.32 -1.30 -16.86
C ILE A 16 -13.18 -0.87 -15.39
N LEU A 17 -13.96 -1.47 -14.49
CA LEU A 17 -13.94 -1.16 -13.06
C LEU A 17 -12.53 -1.36 -12.47
N PHE A 18 -11.91 -2.52 -12.71
CA PHE A 18 -10.58 -2.83 -12.20
C PHE A 18 -9.51 -1.97 -12.85
N THR A 19 -9.65 -1.64 -14.14
CA THR A 19 -8.75 -0.69 -14.80
C THR A 19 -8.83 0.68 -14.13
N LEU A 20 -10.03 1.21 -13.88
CA LEU A 20 -10.21 2.50 -13.18
C LEU A 20 -9.66 2.45 -11.76
N PHE A 21 -9.90 1.37 -11.01
CA PHE A 21 -9.36 1.20 -9.66
C PHE A 21 -7.83 1.13 -9.65
N LEU A 22 -7.22 0.45 -10.63
CA LEU A 22 -5.77 0.39 -10.77
C LEU A 22 -5.19 1.79 -11.02
N TYR A 23 -5.75 2.55 -11.97
CA TYR A 23 -5.28 3.91 -12.24
C TYR A 23 -5.53 4.85 -11.06
N ALA A 24 -6.68 4.73 -10.37
CA ALA A 24 -6.97 5.50 -9.17
C ALA A 24 -5.98 5.18 -8.03
N TYR A 25 -5.60 3.92 -7.87
CA TYR A 25 -4.59 3.49 -6.90
C TYR A 25 -3.22 4.08 -7.21
N ILE A 26 -2.76 3.96 -8.45
CA ILE A 26 -1.51 4.55 -8.93
C ILE A 26 -1.52 6.07 -8.68
N PHE A 27 -2.61 6.76 -9.05
CA PHE A 27 -2.75 8.19 -8.79
C PHE A 27 -2.70 8.53 -7.29
N SER A 28 -3.37 7.75 -6.45
CA SER A 28 -3.34 7.90 -4.99
C SER A 28 -1.92 7.77 -4.45
N MET A 29 -1.14 6.80 -4.95
CA MET A 29 0.28 6.62 -4.60
C MET A 29 1.10 7.88 -4.90
N TYR A 30 1.01 8.41 -6.13
CA TYR A 30 1.69 9.67 -6.49
C TYR A 30 1.23 10.86 -5.63
N ARG A 31 -0.06 10.91 -5.27
CA ARG A 31 -0.57 11.95 -4.36
C ARG A 31 0.03 11.84 -2.96
N LYS A 32 0.21 10.62 -2.43
CA LYS A 32 0.86 10.38 -1.13
C LYS A 32 2.34 10.79 -1.16
N GLN A 33 3.03 10.55 -2.28
CA GLN A 33 4.40 11.02 -2.51
C GLN A 33 4.51 12.54 -2.48
N LYS A 34 3.69 13.22 -3.27
CA LYS A 34 3.69 14.69 -3.34
C LYS A 34 3.35 15.36 -2.00
N LYS A 35 2.60 14.68 -1.14
CA LYS A 35 2.27 15.16 0.21
C LYS A 35 3.38 14.89 1.23
N GLY A 36 4.43 14.15 0.87
CA GLY A 36 5.52 13.77 1.78
C GLY A 36 5.12 12.77 2.86
N ILE A 37 3.98 12.09 2.72
CA ILE A 37 3.50 11.11 3.72
C ILE A 37 4.26 9.79 3.59
N VAL A 38 4.59 9.41 2.35
CA VAL A 38 5.33 8.17 2.04
C VAL A 38 6.38 8.49 0.98
N ASP A 39 7.63 8.21 1.30
CA ASP A 39 8.76 8.25 0.37
C ASP A 39 8.99 6.85 -0.21
N TYR A 40 8.60 6.65 -1.47
CA TYR A 40 8.70 5.34 -2.11
C TYR A 40 10.04 5.14 -2.81
N GLU A 41 10.82 6.20 -3.06
CA GLU A 41 12.20 6.05 -3.54
C GLU A 41 13.06 5.34 -2.49
N ARG A 42 12.72 5.55 -1.22
CA ARG A 42 13.41 4.93 -0.10
C ARG A 42 13.38 3.41 -0.11
N TYR A 43 12.33 2.76 -0.64
CA TYR A 43 12.30 1.30 -0.75
C TYR A 43 13.33 0.75 -1.75
N GLY A 44 13.83 1.58 -2.67
CA GLY A 44 14.94 1.20 -3.56
C GLY A 44 16.21 0.89 -2.78
N TYR A 45 16.43 1.56 -1.64
CA TYR A 45 17.56 1.27 -0.76
C TYR A 45 17.45 -0.08 -0.06
N LEU A 46 16.27 -0.70 -0.01
CA LEU A 46 16.09 -2.03 0.59
C LEU A 46 16.86 -3.11 -0.17
N ALA A 47 16.99 -2.96 -1.49
CA ALA A 47 17.78 -3.89 -2.31
C ALA A 47 19.29 -3.60 -2.25
N LEU A 48 19.67 -2.36 -1.94
CA LEU A 48 21.07 -1.95 -1.84
C LEU A 48 21.66 -2.27 -0.45
N ASN A 49 20.83 -2.10 0.58
CA ASN A 49 21.14 -2.28 1.99
C ASN A 49 20.32 -3.46 2.53
N ASP A 50 20.66 -4.67 2.08
CA ASP A 50 20.02 -5.94 2.49
C ASP A 50 20.86 -6.70 3.53
N ALA A 51 21.75 -6.02 4.26
CA ALA A 51 22.52 -6.65 5.32
C ALA A 51 21.64 -6.84 6.58
N LEU A 52 21.96 -7.86 7.38
CA LEU A 52 21.22 -8.18 8.61
C LEU A 52 21.31 -7.09 9.67
N GLU A 53 22.39 -6.29 9.64
CA GLU A 53 22.64 -5.20 10.58
C GLU A 53 22.07 -3.84 10.13
N ASP A 54 21.46 -3.76 8.94
CA ASP A 54 21.00 -2.49 8.37
C ASP A 54 19.79 -1.90 9.12
N GLU A 55 19.66 -0.58 9.06
CA GLU A 55 18.57 0.14 9.72
C GLU A 55 17.21 -0.16 9.07
N LEU A 56 16.17 -0.28 9.90
CA LEU A 56 14.80 -0.48 9.43
C LEU A 56 14.34 0.74 8.63
N ILE A 57 13.94 0.51 7.38
CA ILE A 57 13.37 1.56 6.51
C ILE A 57 12.13 2.18 7.16
N GLU A 58 11.24 1.37 7.70
CA GLU A 58 10.08 1.86 8.44
C GLU A 58 10.20 1.54 9.93
N PRO A 59 10.05 2.55 10.80
CA PRO A 59 10.01 2.28 12.23
C PRO A 59 8.79 1.41 12.52
N ARG A 60 9.01 0.28 13.21
CA ARG A 60 7.88 -0.49 13.73
C ARG A 60 7.07 0.40 14.66
N HIS A 61 5.77 0.51 14.40
CA HIS A 61 4.85 1.08 15.36
C HIS A 61 4.87 0.17 16.60
N LYS A 62 5.61 0.58 17.63
CA LYS A 62 5.54 -0.08 18.93
C LYS A 62 4.20 0.33 19.51
N GLU A 63 3.21 -0.56 19.46
CA GLU A 63 2.09 -0.43 20.39
C GLU A 63 2.69 -0.52 21.79
N VAL A 64 2.80 0.63 22.45
CA VAL A 64 3.26 0.72 23.83
C VAL A 64 2.17 0.06 24.66
N HIS A 65 2.34 -1.23 24.97
CA HIS A 65 1.58 -1.87 26.03
C HIS A 65 2.10 -1.27 27.34
N ASP A 66 1.51 -0.13 27.72
CA ASP A 66 1.77 0.57 28.97
C ASP A 66 1.34 -0.33 30.14
N ASN A 67 2.25 -1.22 30.57
CA ASN A 67 2.11 -1.89 31.85
C ASN A 67 2.54 -0.88 32.91
N GLY A 68 1.58 -0.08 33.36
CA GLY A 68 1.75 0.99 34.33
C GLY A 68 2.33 0.53 35.67
N ILE A 69 3.65 0.40 35.74
CA ILE A 69 4.39 0.33 36.99
C ILE A 69 4.83 1.75 37.33
N LYS A 70 4.02 2.42 38.15
CA LYS A 70 4.45 3.62 38.87
C LYS A 70 5.40 3.14 39.96
N GLU A 71 6.69 3.40 39.79
CA GLU A 71 7.64 3.28 40.91
C GLU A 71 7.26 4.29 42.00
N SER A 72 7.37 3.78 43.23
CA SER A 72 6.97 4.38 44.52
C SER A 72 7.87 5.53 44.97
#